data_AF-A0A6P2KS37-F1
#
_entry.id   AF-A0A6P2KS37-F1
#
_cell.length_a   1.000
_cell.length_b   1.000
_cell.length_c   1.000
_cell.angle_alpha   90.00
_cell.angle_beta   90.00
_cell.angle_gamma   90.00
#
_symmetry.space_group_name_H-M   'P 1'
#
loop_
_entity.id
_entity.type
_entity.pdbx_description
1 polymer ?
#
loop_
_entity_poly.entity_id
_entity_poly.type
_entity_poly.pdbx_seq_one_letter_code
_entity_poly.pdbx_strand_id
1 'polypeptide(L)' 'MPLAEHIDEVLGEREGHRAPRERFELELEDHLDPRSADQALRGVIDWGRYAGLLDYDDHTRTFGR' A
#
# COMPACT_ATOMS: atom_id res chain seq x y z
N MET A 1 5.41 -10.07 5.00
CA MET A 1 5.48 -8.71 5.61
C MET A 1 4.04 -8.30 5.85
N PRO A 2 3.59 -8.06 7.09
CA PRO A 2 2.16 -7.92 7.40
C PRO A 2 1.44 -6.85 6.56
N LEU A 3 2.04 -5.67 6.38
CA LEU A 3 1.44 -4.60 5.58
C LEU A 3 1.38 -4.92 4.07
N ALA A 4 2.37 -5.62 3.53
CA ALA A 4 2.36 -5.99 2.11
C ALA A 4 1.33 -7.09 1.81
N GLU A 5 1.17 -8.04 2.72
CA GLU A 5 0.15 -9.10 2.64
C GLU A 5 -1.25 -8.51 2.74
N HIS A 6 -1.47 -7.57 3.66
CA HIS A 6 -2.72 -6.84 3.76
C HIS A 6 -3.06 -6.04 2.48
N ILE A 7 -2.08 -5.36 1.89
CA ILE A 7 -2.27 -4.69 0.59
C ILE A 7 -2.66 -5.72 -0.48
N ASP A 8 -1.97 -6.85 -0.54
CA ASP A 8 -2.24 -7.92 -1.52
C ASP A 8 -3.66 -8.48 -1.41
N GLU A 9 -4.14 -8.73 -0.20
CA GLU A 9 -5.50 -9.18 0.10
C GLU A 9 -6.54 -8.16 -0.38
N VAL A 10 -6.37 -6.88 -0.01
CA VAL A 10 -7.29 -5.80 -0.40
C VAL A 10 -7.34 -5.62 -1.92
N LEU A 11 -6.22 -5.79 -2.62
CA LEU A 11 -6.21 -5.74 -4.08
C LEU A 11 -6.91 -6.97 -4.67
N GLY A 12 -6.71 -8.16 -4.10
CA GLY A 12 -7.36 -9.40 -4.53
C GLY A 12 -8.89 -9.37 -4.44
N GLU A 13 -9.45 -8.65 -3.46
CA GLU A 13 -10.91 -8.55 -3.28
C GLU A 13 -11.60 -7.55 -4.22
N ARG A 14 -10.85 -6.63 -4.83
CA ARG A 14 -11.41 -5.53 -5.61
C ARG A 14 -11.54 -5.87 -7.09
N GLU A 15 -12.70 -5.60 -7.66
CA GLU A 15 -12.88 -5.57 -9.11
C GLU A 15 -11.95 -4.50 -9.72
N GLY A 16 -10.85 -4.96 -10.34
CA GLY A 16 -9.81 -4.11 -10.93
C GLY A 16 -8.47 -4.14 -10.21
N HIS A 17 -8.34 -4.86 -9.09
CA HIS A 17 -7.09 -5.08 -8.35
C HIS A 17 -6.32 -3.78 -8.07
N ARG A 18 -7.04 -2.72 -7.70
CA ARG A 18 -6.48 -1.39 -7.44
C ARG A 18 -7.09 -0.76 -6.19
N ALA A 19 -6.26 -0.06 -5.44
CA ALA A 19 -6.68 0.71 -4.29
C ALA A 19 -5.85 1.99 -4.13
N PRO A 20 -6.49 3.13 -3.78
CA PRO A 20 -5.75 4.35 -3.50
C PRO A 20 -4.92 4.19 -2.23
N ARG A 21 -3.73 4.80 -2.22
CA ARG A 21 -2.83 4.79 -1.06
C ARG A 21 -3.49 5.34 0.20
N GLU A 22 -4.32 6.37 0.05
CA GLU A 22 -5.04 7.02 1.15
C GLU A 22 -5.85 6.03 2.00
N ARG A 23 -6.39 4.97 1.40
CA ARG A 23 -7.09 3.91 2.15
C ARG A 23 -6.21 3.31 3.24
N PHE A 24 -4.97 2.94 2.88
CA PHE A 24 -4.03 2.30 3.78
C PHE A 24 -3.34 3.31 4.70
N GLU A 25 -3.18 4.56 4.26
CA GLU A 25 -2.73 5.67 5.13
C GLU A 25 -3.69 5.84 6.30
N LEU A 26 -4.99 5.98 6.03
CA LEU A 26 -6.00 6.16 7.07
C LEU A 26 -6.03 4.99 8.06
N GLU A 27 -5.96 3.76 7.57
CA GLU A 27 -5.93 2.56 8.42
C GLU A 27 -4.67 2.49 9.30
N LEU A 28 -3.51 2.89 8.78
CA LEU A 28 -2.29 2.97 9.57
C LEU A 28 -2.33 4.12 10.59
N GLU A 29 -2.96 5.24 10.23
CA GLU A 29 -3.11 6.41 11.09
C GLU A 29 -4.03 6.16 12.31
N ASP A 30 -4.86 5.12 12.29
CA ASP A 30 -5.59 4.65 13.48
C ASP A 30 -4.65 4.09 14.56
N HIS A 31 -3.41 3.75 14.20
CA HIS A 31 -2.42 3.13 15.08
C HIS A 31 -1.08 3.88 15.17
N LEU A 32 -0.78 4.71 14.18
CA LEU A 32 0.49 5.41 14.00
C LEU A 32 0.24 6.91 13.80
N ASP A 33 1.25 7.73 14.07
CA ASP A 33 1.18 9.12 13.61
C ASP A 33 1.33 9.19 12.07
N PRO A 34 0.85 10.27 11.42
CA PRO A 34 0.87 10.40 9.96
C PRO A 34 2.25 10.23 9.31
N ARG A 35 3.35 10.64 9.97
CA ARG A 35 4.70 10.46 9.41
C ARG A 35 5.13 9.01 9.46
N SER A 36 4.81 8.32 10.55
CA SER A 36 5.10 6.89 10.70
C SER A 36 4.30 6.05 9.70
N ALA A 37 3.02 6.39 9.44
CA ALA A 37 2.21 5.76 8.41
C ALA A 37 2.79 5.97 6.99
N ASP A 38 3.16 7.20 6.64
CA ASP A 38 3.81 7.52 5.36
C ASP A 38 5.12 6.73 5.17
N GLN A 39 5.95 6.67 6.21
CA GLN A 39 7.23 5.95 6.16
C GLN A 39 7.04 4.44 5.99
N ALA A 40 6.05 3.85 6.68
CA ALA A 40 5.73 2.44 6.54
C ALA A 40 5.29 2.10 5.11
N LEU A 41 4.41 2.92 4.51
CA LEU A 41 3.94 2.73 3.15
C LEU A 41 5.04 2.92 2.11
N ARG A 42 5.91 3.92 2.27
CA ARG A 42 7.11 4.08 1.41
C ARG A 42 7.98 2.84 1.47
N GLY A 43 8.24 2.31 2.67
CA GLY A 43 9.00 1.09 2.84
C GLY A 43 8.38 -0.08 2.06
N VAL A 44 7.07 -0.29 2.16
CA VAL A 44 6.39 -1.37 1.43
C VAL A 44 6.39 -1.14 -0.08
N ILE A 45 6.25 0.11 -0.55
CA ILE A 45 6.33 0.43 -1.98
C ILE A 45 7.74 0.11 -2.51
N ASP A 46 8.79 0.51 -1.80
CA ASP A 46 10.17 0.29 -2.23
C ASP A 46 10.52 -1.21 -2.26
N TRP A 47 10.16 -1.95 -1.21
CA TRP A 47 10.36 -3.40 -1.17
C TRP A 47 9.48 -4.14 -2.18
N GLY A 48 8.23 -3.69 -2.35
CA GLY A 48 7.26 -4.26 -3.29
C GLY A 48 7.72 -4.14 -4.74
N ARG A 49 8.24 -2.97 -5.12
CA ARG A 49 8.86 -2.73 -6.43
C ARG A 49 10.11 -3.58 -6.64
N TYR A 50 10.99 -3.64 -5.64
CA TYR A 50 12.21 -4.45 -5.72
C TYR A 50 11.91 -5.95 -5.89
N ALA A 51 10.89 -6.45 -5.19
CA ALA A 51 10.51 -7.86 -5.21
C ALA A 51 9.51 -8.23 -6.33
N GLY A 52 8.98 -7.26 -7.07
CA GLY A 52 7.94 -7.48 -8.09
C GLY A 52 6.62 -7.99 -7.52
N LEU A 53 6.32 -7.65 -6.26
CA LEU A 53 5.12 -8.15 -5.54
C LEU A 53 3.88 -7.30 -5.77
N LEU A 54 4.06 -6.02 -6.11
CA LEU A 54 2.99 -5.07 -6.35
C LEU A 54 3.47 -3.95 -7.28
N ASP A 55 2.52 -3.30 -7.93
CA ASP A 55 2.73 -2.06 -8.66
C ASP A 55 2.27 -0.86 -7.83
N TYR A 56 2.93 0.27 -8.02
CA TYR A 56 2.53 1.53 -7.41
C TYR A 56 2.70 2.66 -8.42
N ASP A 57 1.64 3.39 -8.67
CA ASP A 57 1.65 4.59 -9.51
C ASP A 57 1.80 5.83 -8.61
N ASP A 58 2.94 6.51 -8.70
CA ASP A 58 3.22 7.73 -7.92
C ASP A 58 2.34 8.92 -8.34
N HIS A 59 1.92 9.00 -9.61
CA HIS A 59 1.10 10.11 -10.11
C HIS A 59 -0.33 10.03 -9.60
N THR A 60 -0.90 8.82 -9.60
CA THR A 60 -2.27 8.57 -9.13
C THR A 60 -2.32 8.10 -7.68
N ARG A 61 -1.16 7.92 -7.04
CA ARG A 61 -0.99 7.35 -5.69
C ARG A 61 -1.80 6.07 -5.49
N THR A 62 -1.72 5.15 -6.44
CA THR A 62 -2.57 3.94 -6.48
C THR A 62 -1.71 2.68 -6.45
N PHE A 63 -2.09 1.73 -5.59
CA PHE A 63 -1.56 0.37 -5.59
C PHE A 63 -2.27 -0.49 -6.63
N GLY A 64 -1.50 -1.38 -7.27
CA GLY A 64 -1.98 -2.35 -8.23
C GLY A 64 -1.29 -3.71 -8.08
N ARG A 65 -1.89 -4.74 -8.67
CA ARG A 65 -1.30 -6.07 -8.82
C ARG A 65 -1.01 -6.37 -10.29
#